data_AF-A0A6M0F848-F1
#
_entry.id   AF-A0A6M0F848-F1
#
_cell.length_a   1.000
_cell.length_b   1.000
_cell.length_c   1.000
_cell.angle_alpha   90.00
_cell.angle_beta   90.00
_cell.angle_gamma   90.00
#
_symmetry.space_group_name_H-M   'P 1'
#
loop_
_entity.id
_entity.type
_entity.pdbx_description
1 polymer ?
#
loop_
_entity_poly.entity_id
_entity_poly.type
_entity_poly.pdbx_seq_one_letter_code
_entity_poly.pdbx_strand_id
1 'polypeptide(L)'
;LVFGVFHLGGWDFHCCITPFTGRLAYSEAKSQLIEVFNTASIARMISVMNQVLGEQSYSLQDLFAEERHRIMRLLSQKTLTRLDQLYSQVYRDNYSILMAFHRDQLEVPQELQVAAEIAIGHRIVALLNQLEREVGDDSVPDSHTRVTVLAELDAIATEAQQFHCNLRLPQAKQTVEDLILRTLWQLLHAYNPATVTDNLQWLQSLIAVSDRLNLDVKLDRAQELYLQTLNDKTLPELVGDNTTNWTETHPTATHLQHLVEFGRTLKLDL
;
A
#
# COMPACT_ATOMS: atom_id res chain seq x y z
N LEU A 1 5.51 15.70 31.74
CA LEU A 1 4.96 14.35 32.03
C LEU A 1 6.08 13.34 31.91
N VAL A 2 5.96 12.20 32.59
CA VAL A 2 6.82 11.02 32.46
C VAL A 2 5.91 9.86 32.07
N PHE A 3 6.35 9.09 31.08
CA PHE A 3 5.65 7.92 30.57
C PHE A 3 6.51 6.69 30.82
N GLY A 4 5.95 5.68 31.47
CA GLY A 4 6.55 4.35 31.58
C GLY A 4 5.72 3.36 30.78
N VAL A 5 6.36 2.60 29.90
CA VAL A 5 5.70 1.56 29.11
C VAL A 5 6.49 0.27 29.27
N PHE A 6 5.80 -0.79 29.62
CA PHE A 6 6.35 -2.13 29.71
C PHE A 6 5.52 -3.08 28.86
N HIS A 7 6.16 -3.69 27.85
CA HIS A 7 5.55 -4.70 26.98
C HIS A 7 5.81 -6.08 27.58
N LEU A 8 4.75 -6.77 27.97
CA LEU A 8 4.82 -8.07 28.64
C LEU A 8 4.92 -9.24 27.64
N GLY A 9 4.78 -8.95 26.34
CA GLY A 9 4.63 -9.93 25.28
C GLY A 9 3.22 -9.94 24.71
N GLY A 10 3.06 -10.48 23.51
CA GLY A 10 1.79 -10.48 22.80
C GLY A 10 1.20 -9.07 22.73
N TRP A 11 0.02 -8.90 23.32
CA TRP A 11 -0.75 -7.65 23.31
C TRP A 11 -0.83 -7.00 24.70
N ASP A 12 -0.06 -7.49 25.67
CA ASP A 12 -0.13 -7.04 27.05
C ASP A 12 0.87 -5.92 27.29
N PHE A 13 0.33 -4.77 27.72
CA PHE A 13 1.10 -3.57 28.06
C PHE A 13 0.70 -3.08 29.44
N HIS A 14 1.71 -2.68 30.21
CA HIS A 14 1.54 -1.93 31.44
C HIS A 14 2.12 -0.54 31.27
N CYS A 15 1.27 0.48 31.29
CA CYS A 15 1.63 1.86 31.06
C CYS A 15 1.32 2.71 32.28
N CYS A 16 2.24 3.57 32.70
CA CYS A 16 2.05 4.52 33.78
C CYS A 16 2.31 5.95 33.27
N ILE A 17 1.52 6.91 33.75
CA ILE A 17 1.66 8.33 33.40
C ILE A 17 1.71 9.13 34.69
N THR A 18 2.75 9.96 34.84
CA THR A 18 2.91 10.81 36.01
C THR A 18 3.42 12.21 35.65
N PRO A 19 3.12 13.26 36.43
CA PRO A 19 3.73 14.57 36.26
C PRO A 19 5.26 14.52 36.32
N PHE A 20 5.93 15.35 35.52
CA PHE A 20 7.38 15.49 35.62
C PHE A 20 7.70 16.45 36.76
N THR A 21 8.35 15.94 37.81
CA THR A 21 8.64 16.68 39.05
C THR A 21 10.08 17.19 39.13
N GLY A 22 10.97 16.74 38.23
CA GLY A 22 12.36 17.20 38.17
C GLY A 22 13.31 16.16 37.59
N ARG A 23 14.51 16.60 37.18
CA ARG A 23 15.52 15.73 36.56
C ARG A 23 16.05 14.65 37.52
N LEU A 24 16.23 14.98 38.79
CA LEU A 24 16.73 14.04 39.81
C LEU A 24 15.77 12.87 39.99
N ALA A 25 14.50 13.17 40.31
CA ALA A 25 13.44 12.17 40.48
C ALA A 25 13.26 11.29 39.24
N TYR A 26 13.31 11.88 38.05
CA TYR A 26 13.27 11.11 36.80
C TYR A 26 14.48 10.18 36.63
N SER A 27 15.69 10.63 36.96
CA SER A 27 16.91 9.83 36.84
C SER A 27 16.91 8.66 37.83
N GLU A 28 16.46 8.88 39.06
CA GLU A 28 16.30 7.84 40.08
C GLU A 28 15.27 6.80 39.65
N ALA A 29 14.08 7.27 39.24
CA ALA A 29 13.01 6.43 38.71
C ALA A 29 13.49 5.55 37.55
N LYS A 30 14.15 6.17 36.56
CA LYS A 30 14.69 5.46 35.39
C LYS A 30 15.73 4.41 35.80
N SER A 31 16.64 4.75 36.70
CA SER A 31 17.71 3.84 37.13
C SER A 31 17.14 2.61 37.82
N GLN A 32 16.19 2.81 38.75
CA GLN A 32 15.52 1.73 39.46
C GLN A 32 14.73 0.81 38.52
N LEU A 33 14.01 1.38 37.54
CA LEU A 33 13.24 0.60 36.57
C LEU A 33 14.15 -0.25 35.66
N ILE A 34 15.30 0.29 35.22
CA ILE A 34 16.25 -0.45 34.39
C ILE A 34 16.91 -1.59 35.17
N GLU A 35 17.23 -1.38 36.44
CA GLU A 35 17.82 -2.42 37.31
C GLU A 35 16.87 -3.61 37.48
N VAL A 36 15.58 -3.32 37.74
CA VAL A 36 14.54 -4.33 37.91
C VAL A 36 14.22 -5.06 36.60
N PHE A 37 14.19 -4.35 35.47
CA PHE A 37 13.90 -4.94 34.16
C PHE A 37 14.85 -6.09 33.80
N ASN A 38 16.14 -5.99 34.16
CA ASN A 38 17.14 -7.01 33.81
C ASN A 38 17.11 -8.26 34.71
N THR A 39 16.50 -8.18 35.89
CA THR A 39 16.72 -9.18 36.96
C THR A 39 15.43 -9.73 37.57
N ALA A 40 14.29 -9.07 37.36
CA ALA A 40 13.07 -9.35 38.08
C ALA A 40 11.98 -10.03 37.23
N SER A 41 11.01 -10.62 37.92
CA SER A 41 9.80 -11.15 37.28
C SER A 41 8.88 -10.02 36.79
N ILE A 42 7.99 -10.34 35.85
CA ILE A 42 6.95 -9.43 35.34
C ILE A 42 6.15 -8.78 36.48
N ALA A 43 5.70 -9.57 37.46
CA ALA A 43 4.93 -9.07 38.59
C ALA A 43 5.72 -8.05 39.43
N ARG A 44 7.03 -8.29 39.61
CA ARG A 44 7.90 -7.35 40.33
C ARG A 44 8.12 -6.08 39.53
N MET A 45 8.27 -6.16 38.21
CA MET A 45 8.38 -4.99 37.35
C MET A 45 7.14 -4.10 37.44
N ILE A 46 5.93 -4.68 37.32
CA ILE A 46 4.66 -3.94 37.46
C ILE A 46 4.56 -3.26 38.82
N SER A 47 4.89 -3.98 39.90
CA SER A 47 4.85 -3.43 41.25
C SER A 47 5.79 -2.23 41.41
N VAL A 48 7.02 -2.31 40.88
CA VAL A 48 7.98 -1.20 40.93
C VAL A 48 7.54 -0.03 40.03
N MET A 49 6.98 -0.31 38.85
CA MET A 49 6.39 0.73 38.00
C MET A 49 5.29 1.50 38.72
N ASN A 50 4.38 0.80 39.39
CA ASN A 50 3.30 1.46 40.15
C ASN A 50 3.84 2.28 41.32
N GLN A 51 4.90 1.81 41.98
CA GLN A 51 5.53 2.55 43.08
C GLN A 51 6.23 3.84 42.61
N VAL A 52 6.94 3.76 41.49
CA VAL A 52 7.82 4.83 41.01
C VAL A 52 7.09 5.84 40.12
N LEU A 53 6.11 5.37 39.34
CA LEU A 53 5.38 6.17 38.36
C LEU A 53 3.89 6.33 38.71
N GLY A 54 3.44 5.82 39.85
CA GLY A 54 2.07 5.95 40.34
C GLY A 54 1.17 4.75 40.03
N GLU A 55 0.12 4.58 40.83
CA GLU A 55 -0.76 3.41 40.79
C GLU A 55 -1.74 3.38 39.61
N GLN A 56 -1.98 4.55 38.99
CA GLN A 56 -2.82 4.63 37.80
C GLN A 56 -2.08 4.00 36.62
N SER A 57 -2.66 2.93 36.09
CA SER A 57 -2.09 2.17 34.99
C SER A 57 -3.06 2.07 33.82
N TYR A 58 -2.49 1.95 32.63
CA TYR A 58 -3.19 1.88 31.36
C TYR A 58 -2.64 0.72 30.55
N SER A 59 -3.44 0.23 29.63
CA SER A 59 -3.18 -0.86 28.72
C SER A 59 -3.64 -0.49 27.31
N LEU A 60 -3.50 -1.40 26.35
CA LEU A 60 -4.08 -1.20 25.01
C LEU A 60 -5.63 -1.10 25.05
N GLN A 61 -6.29 -1.63 26.08
CA GLN A 61 -7.75 -1.57 26.20
C GLN A 61 -8.24 -0.14 26.46
N ASP A 62 -7.40 0.71 27.05
CA ASP A 62 -7.71 2.10 27.37
C ASP A 62 -7.55 3.04 26.16
N LEU A 63 -7.03 2.54 25.03
CA LEU A 63 -6.93 3.30 23.79
C LEU A 63 -8.24 3.27 23.00
N PHE A 64 -8.45 4.34 22.23
CA PHE A 64 -9.45 4.33 21.15
C PHE A 64 -9.23 3.13 20.22
N ALA A 65 -10.33 2.59 19.69
CA ALA A 65 -10.29 1.38 18.87
C ALA A 65 -9.33 1.50 17.67
N GLU A 66 -9.27 2.68 17.04
CA GLU A 66 -8.39 2.96 15.91
C GLU A 66 -6.91 2.86 16.28
N GLU A 67 -6.49 3.47 17.40
CA GLU A 67 -5.11 3.40 17.90
C GLU A 67 -4.74 2.00 18.37
N ARG A 68 -5.68 1.29 19.01
CA ARG A 68 -5.49 -0.12 19.37
C ARG A 68 -5.25 -0.98 18.13
N HIS A 69 -6.06 -0.84 17.08
CA HIS A 69 -5.87 -1.56 15.82
C HIS A 69 -4.56 -1.19 15.11
N ARG A 70 -4.15 0.08 15.18
CA ARG A 70 -2.86 0.53 14.65
C ARG A 70 -1.70 -0.17 15.37
N ILE A 71 -1.70 -0.19 16.69
CA ILE A 71 -0.64 -0.85 17.48
C ILE A 71 -0.64 -2.37 17.24
N MET A 72 -1.82 -3.00 17.18
CA MET A 72 -1.93 -4.44 16.88
C MET A 72 -1.31 -4.80 15.52
N ARG A 73 -1.52 -3.97 14.49
CA ARG A 73 -0.87 -4.14 13.18
C ARG A 73 0.66 -4.05 13.29
N LEU A 74 1.17 -3.04 14.02
CA LEU A 74 2.61 -2.86 14.22
C LEU A 74 3.26 -4.06 14.94
N LEU A 75 2.62 -4.57 16.00
CA LEU A 75 3.13 -5.71 16.77
C LEU A 75 3.11 -7.01 15.96
N SER A 76 2.13 -7.14 15.06
CA SER A 76 1.99 -8.32 14.20
C SER A 76 2.95 -8.33 13.02
N GLN A 77 3.49 -7.17 12.64
CA GLN A 77 4.30 -7.00 11.43
C GLN A 77 5.48 -7.99 11.36
N LYS A 78 6.23 -8.15 12.45
CA LYS A 78 7.37 -9.07 12.51
C LYS A 78 6.94 -10.53 12.27
N THR A 79 5.81 -10.92 12.86
CA THR A 79 5.25 -12.27 12.69
C THR A 79 4.76 -12.48 11.26
N LEU A 80 4.04 -11.52 10.69
CA LEU A 80 3.58 -11.56 9.30
C LEU A 80 4.75 -11.67 8.33
N THR A 81 5.78 -10.84 8.46
CA THR A 81 7.00 -10.94 7.62
C THR A 81 7.67 -12.31 7.72
N ARG A 82 7.69 -12.93 8.91
CA ARG A 82 8.22 -14.28 9.06
C ARG A 82 7.33 -15.31 8.37
N LEU A 83 6.02 -15.17 8.44
CA LEU A 83 5.07 -16.05 7.73
C LEU A 83 5.25 -15.92 6.21
N ASP A 84 5.37 -14.70 5.69
CA ASP A 84 5.60 -14.45 4.26
C ASP A 84 6.86 -15.17 3.77
N GLN A 85 7.94 -15.12 4.55
CA GLN A 85 9.20 -15.84 4.24
C GLN A 85 9.01 -17.36 4.25
N LEU A 86 8.28 -17.90 5.22
CA LEU A 86 8.01 -19.34 5.32
C LEU A 86 7.19 -19.82 4.13
N TYR A 87 6.10 -19.14 3.79
CA TYR A 87 5.29 -19.49 2.62
C TYR A 87 6.07 -19.31 1.31
N SER A 88 6.89 -18.27 1.19
CA SER A 88 7.77 -18.07 0.04
C SER A 88 8.82 -19.17 -0.10
N GLN A 89 9.29 -19.75 1.01
CA GLN A 89 10.19 -20.89 1.01
C GLN A 89 9.46 -22.16 0.57
N VAL A 90 8.30 -22.45 1.18
CA VAL A 90 7.46 -23.61 0.82
C VAL A 90 7.11 -23.57 -0.67
N TYR A 91 6.71 -22.41 -1.19
CA TYR A 91 6.40 -22.22 -2.60
C TYR A 91 7.60 -22.53 -3.50
N ARG A 92 8.78 -21.95 -3.21
CA ARG A 92 9.98 -22.16 -4.02
C ARG A 92 10.45 -23.62 -4.01
N ASP A 93 10.44 -24.25 -2.84
CA ASP A 93 10.90 -25.63 -2.69
C ASP A 93 9.98 -26.63 -3.40
N ASN A 94 8.70 -26.29 -3.57
CA ASN A 94 7.69 -27.16 -4.17
C ASN A 94 7.15 -26.66 -5.52
N TYR A 95 7.81 -25.68 -6.15
CA TYR A 95 7.35 -25.07 -7.40
C TYR A 95 7.14 -26.11 -8.53
N SER A 96 8.10 -27.01 -8.72
CA SER A 96 8.02 -28.05 -9.75
C SER A 96 6.90 -29.06 -9.50
N ILE A 97 6.62 -29.35 -8.23
CA ILE A 97 5.53 -30.23 -7.81
C ILE A 97 4.20 -29.55 -8.13
N LEU A 98 4.00 -28.32 -7.65
CA LEU A 98 2.82 -27.53 -7.96
C LEU A 98 2.58 -27.45 -9.47
N MET A 99 3.65 -27.24 -10.25
CA MET A 99 3.55 -27.20 -11.70
C MET A 99 3.13 -28.52 -12.34
N ALA A 100 3.61 -29.65 -11.82
CA ALA A 100 3.20 -30.96 -12.30
C ALA A 100 1.69 -31.18 -12.07
N PHE A 101 1.16 -30.81 -10.90
CA PHE A 101 -0.28 -30.91 -10.61
C PHE A 101 -1.12 -30.12 -11.62
N HIS A 102 -0.79 -28.84 -11.87
CA HIS A 102 -1.53 -28.03 -12.84
C HIS A 102 -1.40 -28.56 -14.27
N ARG A 103 -0.21 -28.96 -14.70
CA ARG A 103 0.02 -29.50 -16.05
C ARG A 103 -0.80 -30.77 -16.28
N ASP A 104 -0.83 -31.65 -15.29
CA ASP A 104 -1.49 -32.94 -15.38
C ASP A 104 -2.99 -32.84 -15.00
N GLN A 105 -3.50 -31.62 -14.79
CA GLN A 105 -4.90 -31.30 -14.46
C GLN A 105 -5.41 -32.04 -13.22
N LEU A 106 -4.52 -32.24 -12.25
CA LEU A 106 -4.80 -32.85 -10.97
C LEU A 106 -5.20 -31.79 -9.94
N GLU A 107 -5.99 -32.21 -8.95
CA GLU A 107 -6.33 -31.35 -7.81
C GLU A 107 -5.05 -31.05 -7.00
N VAL A 108 -4.72 -29.77 -6.88
CA VAL A 108 -3.56 -29.30 -6.13
C VAL A 108 -3.83 -29.41 -4.63
N PRO A 109 -2.92 -30.00 -3.84
CA PRO A 109 -3.02 -29.96 -2.38
C PRO A 109 -3.15 -28.54 -1.84
N GLN A 110 -4.10 -28.31 -0.94
CA GLN A 110 -4.45 -26.97 -0.45
C GLN A 110 -3.23 -26.23 0.11
N GLU A 111 -2.32 -26.93 0.78
CA GLU A 111 -1.11 -26.34 1.38
C GLU A 111 -0.16 -25.77 0.32
N LEU A 112 -0.03 -26.44 -0.83
CA LEU A 112 0.79 -25.95 -1.95
C LEU A 112 0.13 -24.75 -2.62
N GLN A 113 -1.20 -24.79 -2.81
CA GLN A 113 -1.95 -23.69 -3.39
C GLN A 113 -1.86 -22.43 -2.52
N VAL A 114 -2.09 -22.56 -1.21
CA VAL A 114 -2.00 -21.45 -0.25
C VAL A 114 -0.59 -20.88 -0.20
N ALA A 115 0.45 -21.72 -0.25
CA ALA A 115 1.83 -21.24 -0.30
C ALA A 115 2.11 -20.39 -1.55
N ALA A 116 1.60 -20.80 -2.72
CA ALA A 116 1.70 -20.03 -3.95
C ALA A 116 0.96 -18.69 -3.85
N GLU A 117 -0.30 -18.71 -3.40
CA GLU A 117 -1.12 -17.51 -3.26
C GLU A 117 -0.50 -16.47 -2.32
N ILE A 118 0.01 -16.90 -1.17
CA ILE A 118 0.68 -16.01 -0.21
C ILE A 118 2.01 -15.50 -0.77
N ALA A 119 2.84 -16.37 -1.35
CA ALA A 119 4.15 -15.98 -1.88
C ALA A 119 4.03 -14.99 -3.05
N ILE A 120 3.11 -15.25 -3.99
CA ILE A 120 2.80 -14.37 -5.12
C ILE A 120 2.19 -13.06 -4.62
N GLY A 121 1.22 -13.14 -3.72
CA GLY A 121 0.60 -11.95 -3.12
C GLY A 121 1.60 -11.03 -2.42
N HIS A 122 2.51 -11.62 -1.64
CA HIS A 122 3.58 -10.88 -0.98
C HIS A 122 4.54 -10.21 -2.00
N ARG A 123 4.88 -10.88 -3.11
CA ARG A 123 5.70 -10.28 -4.18
C ARG A 123 5.05 -9.06 -4.81
N ILE A 124 3.74 -9.12 -5.10
CA ILE A 124 2.98 -7.99 -5.65
C ILE A 124 3.01 -6.82 -4.67
N VAL A 125 2.68 -7.07 -3.41
CA VAL A 125 2.65 -6.02 -2.37
C VAL A 125 4.06 -5.44 -2.14
N ALA A 126 5.10 -6.26 -2.14
CA ALA A 126 6.48 -5.80 -1.99
C ALA A 126 6.92 -4.89 -3.14
N LEU A 127 6.62 -5.27 -4.38
CA LEU A 127 6.94 -4.49 -5.58
C LEU A 127 6.20 -3.14 -5.60
N LEU A 128 4.91 -3.13 -5.27
CA LEU A 128 4.11 -1.90 -5.19
C LEU A 128 4.58 -0.98 -4.06
N ASN A 129 4.91 -1.53 -2.89
CA ASN A 129 5.47 -0.74 -1.78
C ASN A 129 6.86 -0.17 -2.12
N GLN A 130 7.66 -0.90 -2.88
CA GLN A 130 8.96 -0.40 -3.35
C GLN A 130 8.74 0.79 -4.28
N LEU A 131 7.81 0.67 -5.23
CA LEU A 131 7.44 1.76 -6.12
C LEU A 131 6.98 3.01 -5.36
N GLU A 132 6.09 2.86 -4.37
CA GLU A 132 5.63 4.00 -3.55
C GLU A 132 6.79 4.72 -2.84
N ARG A 133 7.77 3.97 -2.32
CA ARG A 133 8.93 4.55 -1.62
C ARG A 133 9.88 5.30 -2.56
N GLU A 134 10.06 4.81 -3.78
CA GLU A 134 10.94 5.42 -4.79
C GLU A 134 10.33 6.70 -5.38
N VAL A 135 8.99 6.75 -5.49
CA VAL A 135 8.26 7.83 -6.17
C VAL A 135 7.94 9.02 -5.24
N GLY A 136 8.11 8.88 -3.91
CA GLY A 136 7.68 9.89 -2.93
C GLY A 136 6.17 10.14 -2.98
N ASP A 137 5.65 11.17 -2.30
CA ASP A 137 4.20 11.44 -2.26
C ASP A 137 3.65 12.31 -3.42
N ASP A 138 4.49 13.10 -4.11
CA ASP A 138 4.03 14.02 -5.18
C ASP A 138 4.56 13.79 -6.61
N SER A 139 5.63 13.00 -6.81
CA SER A 139 6.21 12.72 -8.14
C SER A 139 5.51 11.57 -8.89
N VAL A 140 5.87 11.32 -10.14
CA VAL A 140 5.43 10.11 -10.84
C VAL A 140 6.68 9.29 -11.16
N PRO A 141 6.63 7.94 -11.14
CA PRO A 141 7.81 7.14 -11.44
C PRO A 141 8.38 7.50 -12.80
N ASP A 142 9.71 7.55 -12.88
CA ASP A 142 10.39 7.76 -14.14
C ASP A 142 10.07 6.62 -15.14
N SER A 143 10.34 6.88 -16.41
CA SER A 143 10.01 5.95 -17.49
C SER A 143 10.68 4.57 -17.32
N HIS A 144 11.91 4.51 -16.80
CA HIS A 144 12.63 3.25 -16.60
C HIS A 144 12.03 2.43 -15.46
N THR A 145 11.73 3.07 -14.34
CA THR A 145 11.06 2.47 -13.18
C THR A 145 9.70 1.90 -13.57
N ARG A 146 8.92 2.64 -14.36
CA ARG A 146 7.62 2.17 -14.89
C ARG A 146 7.74 0.90 -15.72
N VAL A 147 8.65 0.88 -16.68
CA VAL A 147 8.85 -0.29 -17.56
C VAL A 147 9.25 -1.52 -16.75
N THR A 148 10.14 -1.33 -15.77
CA THR A 148 10.63 -2.42 -14.91
C THR A 148 9.50 -2.98 -14.05
N VAL A 149 8.75 -2.12 -13.36
CA VAL A 149 7.64 -2.53 -12.50
C VAL A 149 6.51 -3.18 -13.30
N LEU A 150 6.16 -2.66 -14.49
CA LEU A 150 5.15 -3.31 -15.34
C LEU A 150 5.61 -4.69 -15.79
N ALA A 151 6.85 -4.84 -16.24
CA ALA A 151 7.37 -6.13 -16.67
C ALA A 151 7.35 -7.17 -15.53
N GLU A 152 7.73 -6.75 -14.32
CA GLU A 152 7.68 -7.62 -13.15
C GLU A 152 6.24 -7.97 -12.74
N LEU A 153 5.32 -6.99 -12.69
CA LEU A 153 3.92 -7.24 -12.38
C LEU A 153 3.27 -8.15 -13.44
N ASP A 154 3.57 -7.97 -14.72
CA ASP A 154 3.07 -8.83 -15.80
C ASP A 154 3.58 -10.26 -15.69
N ALA A 155 4.86 -10.44 -15.31
CA ALA A 155 5.43 -11.75 -15.06
C ALA A 155 4.72 -12.43 -13.88
N ILE A 156 4.52 -11.70 -12.78
CA ILE A 156 3.80 -12.18 -11.59
C ILE A 156 2.34 -12.50 -11.94
N ALA A 157 1.67 -11.67 -12.74
CA ALA A 157 0.29 -11.91 -13.16
C ALA A 157 0.16 -13.16 -14.03
N THR A 158 1.11 -13.39 -14.93
CA THR A 158 1.17 -14.61 -15.75
C THR A 158 1.33 -15.85 -14.88
N GLU A 159 2.23 -15.78 -13.91
CA GLU A 159 2.47 -16.85 -12.94
C GLU A 159 1.23 -17.12 -12.07
N ALA A 160 0.58 -16.07 -11.54
CA ALA A 160 -0.64 -16.18 -10.75
C ALA A 160 -1.80 -16.83 -11.54
N GLN A 161 -1.94 -16.47 -12.82
CA GLN A 161 -2.94 -17.05 -13.72
C GLN A 161 -2.65 -18.52 -14.01
N GLN A 162 -1.38 -18.85 -14.24
CA GLN A 162 -0.91 -20.22 -14.49
C GLN A 162 -1.20 -21.15 -13.30
N PHE A 163 -1.11 -20.65 -12.07
CA PHE A 163 -1.41 -21.40 -10.84
C PHE A 163 -2.85 -21.21 -10.33
N HIS A 164 -3.71 -20.52 -11.08
CA HIS A 164 -5.10 -20.23 -10.69
C HIS A 164 -5.23 -19.64 -9.28
N CYS A 165 -4.30 -18.76 -8.90
CA CYS A 165 -4.24 -18.19 -7.55
C CYS A 165 -5.44 -17.27 -7.27
N ASN A 166 -6.08 -17.45 -6.11
CA ASN A 166 -7.12 -16.56 -5.63
C ASN A 166 -6.53 -15.44 -4.76
N LEU A 167 -6.08 -14.37 -5.41
CA LEU A 167 -5.39 -13.27 -4.74
C LEU A 167 -6.40 -12.30 -4.07
N ARG A 168 -6.31 -12.16 -2.75
CA ARG A 168 -7.07 -11.14 -1.97
C ARG A 168 -6.12 -10.11 -1.39
N LEU A 169 -5.84 -9.07 -2.15
CA LEU A 169 -4.78 -8.08 -1.84
C LEU A 169 -5.35 -6.67 -1.68
N PRO A 170 -6.06 -6.37 -0.57
CA PRO A 170 -6.68 -5.05 -0.37
C PRO A 170 -5.66 -3.90 -0.34
N GLN A 171 -4.44 -4.16 0.15
CA GLN A 171 -3.36 -3.16 0.14
C GLN A 171 -2.88 -2.86 -1.28
N ALA A 172 -2.65 -3.91 -2.10
CA ALA A 172 -2.25 -3.73 -3.49
C ALA A 172 -3.31 -2.99 -4.30
N LYS A 173 -4.60 -3.32 -4.09
CA LYS A 173 -5.74 -2.59 -4.66
C LYS A 173 -5.65 -1.09 -4.36
N GLN A 174 -5.52 -0.74 -3.07
CA GLN A 174 -5.44 0.66 -2.64
C GLN A 174 -4.25 1.40 -3.28
N THR A 175 -3.06 0.79 -3.25
CA THR A 175 -1.86 1.36 -3.87
C THR A 175 -2.05 1.62 -5.37
N VAL A 176 -2.64 0.67 -6.10
CA VAL A 176 -2.90 0.84 -7.54
C VAL A 176 -3.93 1.96 -7.79
N GLU A 177 -5.02 2.01 -7.01
CA GLU A 177 -6.01 3.09 -7.10
C GLU A 177 -5.38 4.47 -6.87
N ASP A 178 -4.52 4.60 -5.87
CA ASP A 178 -3.82 5.85 -5.55
C ASP A 178 -2.81 6.24 -6.64
N LEU A 179 -2.07 5.27 -7.21
CA LEU A 179 -1.16 5.50 -8.34
C LEU A 179 -1.91 5.94 -9.61
N ILE A 180 -3.08 5.35 -9.89
CA ILE A 180 -3.95 5.74 -11.00
C ILE A 180 -4.42 7.19 -10.81
N LEU A 181 -4.98 7.50 -9.64
CA LEU A 181 -5.47 8.83 -9.32
C LEU A 181 -4.39 9.89 -9.45
N ARG A 182 -3.21 9.62 -8.90
CA ARG A 182 -2.07 10.54 -8.92
C ARG A 182 -1.55 10.77 -10.34
N THR A 183 -1.41 9.71 -11.13
CA THR A 183 -0.97 9.86 -12.53
C THR A 183 -2.00 10.65 -13.34
N LEU A 184 -3.28 10.36 -13.15
CA LEU A 184 -4.36 11.09 -13.81
C LEU A 184 -4.36 12.57 -13.40
N TRP A 185 -4.19 12.87 -12.11
CA TRP A 185 -4.10 14.24 -11.63
C TRP A 185 -2.96 15.01 -12.31
N GLN A 186 -1.77 14.40 -12.44
CA GLN A 186 -0.66 15.03 -13.14
C GLN A 186 -0.96 15.28 -14.62
N LEU A 187 -1.61 14.33 -15.30
CA LEU A 187 -2.02 14.47 -16.70
C LEU A 187 -3.00 15.63 -16.91
N LEU A 188 -3.92 15.83 -15.97
CA LEU A 188 -4.98 16.83 -16.05
C LEU A 188 -4.53 18.24 -15.60
N HIS A 189 -3.67 18.33 -14.59
CA HIS A 189 -3.28 19.61 -13.98
C HIS A 189 -1.87 20.10 -14.38
N ALA A 190 -0.98 19.19 -14.80
CA ALA A 190 0.40 19.49 -15.18
C ALA A 190 0.72 18.95 -16.58
N TYR A 191 -0.12 19.30 -17.55
CA TYR A 191 0.00 18.82 -18.93
C TYR A 191 1.39 19.12 -19.51
N ASN A 192 2.09 18.06 -19.92
CA ASN A 192 3.37 18.15 -20.60
C ASN A 192 3.35 17.23 -21.84
N PRO A 193 3.38 17.78 -23.07
CA PRO A 193 3.27 16.97 -24.28
C PRO A 193 4.37 15.92 -24.43
N ALA A 194 5.53 16.09 -23.78
CA ALA A 194 6.62 15.12 -23.83
C ALA A 194 6.38 13.87 -22.96
N THR A 195 5.54 13.95 -21.93
CA THR A 195 5.31 12.86 -20.97
C THR A 195 3.88 12.30 -20.98
N VAL A 196 2.97 12.95 -21.71
CA VAL A 196 1.55 12.56 -21.76
C VAL A 196 1.37 11.16 -22.30
N THR A 197 2.02 10.79 -23.40
CA THR A 197 1.91 9.45 -23.98
C THR A 197 2.42 8.37 -23.02
N ASP A 198 3.57 8.60 -22.37
CA ASP A 198 4.14 7.67 -21.38
C ASP A 198 3.23 7.51 -20.17
N ASN A 199 2.64 8.61 -19.66
CA ASN A 199 1.71 8.59 -18.54
C ASN A 199 0.42 7.85 -18.90
N LEU A 200 -0.07 8.02 -20.14
CA LEU A 200 -1.25 7.34 -20.66
C LEU A 200 -1.01 5.83 -20.77
N GLN A 201 0.12 5.43 -21.37
CA GLN A 201 0.51 4.03 -21.49
C GLN A 201 0.68 3.38 -20.12
N TRP A 202 1.28 4.09 -19.15
CA TRP A 202 1.39 3.62 -17.77
C TRP A 202 0.02 3.37 -17.13
N LEU A 203 -0.92 4.30 -17.26
CA LEU A 203 -2.29 4.14 -16.75
C LEU A 203 -3.00 2.93 -17.37
N GLN A 204 -2.95 2.80 -18.69
CA GLN A 204 -3.56 1.67 -19.41
C GLN A 204 -2.96 0.34 -18.96
N SER A 205 -1.64 0.28 -18.81
CA SER A 205 -0.93 -0.94 -18.42
C SER A 205 -1.22 -1.32 -16.97
N LEU A 206 -1.25 -0.34 -16.05
CA LEU A 206 -1.65 -0.59 -14.66
C LEU A 206 -3.07 -1.16 -14.56
N ILE A 207 -4.03 -0.55 -15.27
CA ILE A 207 -5.41 -1.04 -15.29
C ILE A 207 -5.46 -2.47 -15.86
N ALA A 208 -4.81 -2.72 -17.00
CA ALA A 208 -4.76 -4.05 -17.60
C ALA A 208 -4.15 -5.12 -16.66
N VAL A 209 -3.02 -4.81 -16.03
CA VAL A 209 -2.35 -5.70 -15.07
C VAL A 209 -3.23 -5.96 -13.84
N SER A 210 -3.89 -4.93 -13.31
CA SER A 210 -4.79 -5.08 -12.17
C SER A 210 -6.03 -5.93 -12.48
N ASP A 211 -6.59 -5.81 -13.69
CA ASP A 211 -7.67 -6.67 -14.19
C ASP A 211 -7.18 -8.13 -14.30
N ARG A 212 -5.97 -8.36 -14.84
CA ARG A 212 -5.35 -9.70 -14.94
C ARG A 212 -5.10 -10.35 -13.58
N LEU A 213 -4.71 -9.54 -12.59
CA LEU A 213 -4.48 -9.96 -11.20
C LEU A 213 -5.78 -10.08 -10.39
N ASN A 214 -6.93 -9.72 -10.96
CA ASN A 214 -8.24 -9.72 -10.30
C ASN A 214 -8.24 -8.89 -8.99
N LEU A 215 -7.58 -7.73 -8.99
CA LEU A 215 -7.48 -6.86 -7.81
C LEU A 215 -8.77 -6.08 -7.52
N ASP A 216 -9.75 -6.10 -8.43
CA ASP A 216 -11.02 -5.37 -8.33
C ASP A 216 -10.80 -3.85 -8.10
N VAL A 217 -9.89 -3.23 -8.84
CA VAL A 217 -9.57 -1.80 -8.72
C VAL A 217 -10.78 -0.94 -9.07
N LYS A 218 -11.14 0.00 -8.19
CA LYS A 218 -12.24 0.94 -8.40
C LYS A 218 -11.76 2.20 -9.10
N LEU A 219 -12.39 2.53 -10.23
CA LEU A 219 -12.05 3.71 -11.02
C LEU A 219 -12.93 4.93 -10.70
N ASP A 220 -13.93 4.80 -9.83
CA ASP A 220 -14.96 5.84 -9.57
C ASP A 220 -14.35 7.22 -9.28
N ARG A 221 -13.33 7.27 -8.41
CA ARG A 221 -12.65 8.53 -8.04
C ARG A 221 -11.88 9.14 -9.22
N ALA A 222 -11.28 8.29 -10.06
CA ALA A 222 -10.53 8.74 -11.23
C ALA A 222 -11.47 9.25 -12.32
N GLN A 223 -12.58 8.56 -12.52
CA GLN A 223 -13.68 8.98 -13.38
C GLN A 223 -14.26 10.33 -12.96
N GLU A 224 -14.53 10.53 -11.67
CA GLU A 224 -15.04 11.79 -11.14
C GLU A 224 -14.04 12.94 -11.34
N LEU A 225 -12.75 12.73 -11.02
CA LEU A 225 -11.70 13.73 -11.23
C LEU A 225 -11.59 14.16 -12.70
N TYR A 226 -11.65 13.19 -13.61
CA TYR A 226 -11.63 13.44 -15.05
C TYR A 226 -12.84 14.27 -15.50
N LEU A 227 -14.06 13.88 -15.11
CA LEU A 227 -15.29 14.57 -15.48
C LEU A 227 -15.36 15.99 -14.92
N GLN A 228 -14.95 16.20 -13.67
CA GLN A 228 -14.88 17.53 -13.05
C GLN A 228 -13.93 18.44 -13.84
N THR A 229 -12.74 17.95 -14.19
CA THR A 229 -11.76 18.75 -14.94
C THR A 229 -12.27 19.07 -16.35
N LEU A 230 -12.93 18.11 -16.99
CA LEU A 230 -13.51 18.29 -18.32
C LEU A 230 -14.58 19.40 -18.29
N ASN A 231 -15.48 19.37 -17.31
CA ASN A 231 -16.54 20.36 -17.15
C ASN A 231 -16.05 21.75 -16.75
N ASP A 232 -15.11 21.84 -15.81
CA ASP A 232 -14.70 23.13 -15.22
C ASP A 232 -13.70 23.91 -16.08
N LYS A 233 -12.86 23.21 -16.86
CA LYS A 233 -11.78 23.84 -17.64
C LYS A 233 -11.96 23.69 -19.14
N THR A 234 -12.17 22.46 -19.62
CA THR A 234 -12.06 22.17 -21.06
C THR A 234 -13.29 22.59 -21.85
N LEU A 235 -14.51 22.39 -21.31
CA LEU A 235 -15.75 22.81 -21.98
C LEU A 235 -15.87 24.35 -22.10
N PRO A 236 -15.59 25.16 -21.06
CA PRO A 236 -15.61 26.61 -21.18
C PRO A 236 -14.57 27.16 -22.17
N GLU A 237 -13.36 26.58 -22.20
CA GLU A 237 -12.31 26.96 -23.16
C GLU A 237 -12.75 26.66 -24.61
N LEU A 238 -13.36 25.51 -24.87
CA LEU A 238 -13.89 25.15 -26.19
C LEU A 238 -15.05 26.02 -26.66
N VAL A 239 -15.96 26.40 -25.75
CA VAL A 239 -17.13 27.24 -26.06
C VAL A 239 -16.73 28.71 -26.25
N GLY A 240 -15.67 29.17 -25.57
CA GLY A 240 -15.12 30.52 -25.72
C GLY A 240 -14.35 30.77 -27.02
N ASP A 241 -13.80 29.72 -27.65
CA ASP A 241 -12.88 29.81 -28.80
C ASP A 241 -13.55 29.61 -30.18
N ASN A 242 -14.87 29.80 -30.25
CA ASN A 242 -15.73 29.58 -31.44
C ASN A 242 -15.44 30.48 -32.66
N THR A 243 -14.29 31.15 -32.74
CA THR A 243 -13.90 32.04 -33.86
C THR A 243 -12.70 31.59 -34.69
N THR A 244 -12.06 30.45 -34.42
CA THR A 244 -10.83 30.08 -35.16
C THR A 244 -10.86 28.64 -35.68
N ASN A 245 -10.70 28.51 -37.01
CA ASN A 245 -10.56 27.25 -37.73
C ASN A 245 -9.46 26.36 -37.11
N TRP A 246 -9.85 25.30 -36.40
CA TRP A 246 -8.95 24.29 -35.87
C TRP A 246 -8.33 23.49 -37.02
N THR A 247 -7.10 23.82 -37.42
CA THR A 247 -6.26 22.91 -38.22
C THR A 247 -5.62 21.84 -37.32
N GLU A 248 -5.38 20.64 -37.85
CA GLU A 248 -4.92 19.43 -37.11
C GLU A 248 -3.59 19.59 -36.35
N THR A 249 -2.88 20.72 -36.50
CA THR A 249 -1.58 21.02 -35.88
C THR A 249 -1.64 21.94 -34.66
N HIS A 250 -2.83 22.29 -34.15
CA HIS A 250 -2.93 23.12 -32.94
C HIS A 250 -2.74 22.28 -31.66
N PRO A 251 -2.00 22.79 -30.65
CA PRO A 251 -1.74 22.09 -29.39
C PRO A 251 -3.02 21.72 -28.63
N THR A 252 -4.11 22.46 -28.84
CA THR A 252 -5.46 22.15 -28.35
C THR A 252 -6.07 20.90 -28.98
N ALA A 253 -5.88 20.66 -30.29
CA ALA A 253 -6.42 19.47 -30.95
C ALA A 253 -5.75 18.17 -30.46
N THR A 254 -4.43 18.20 -30.30
CA THR A 254 -3.67 17.07 -29.73
C THR A 254 -4.01 16.85 -28.25
N HIS A 255 -4.20 17.93 -27.49
CA HIS A 255 -4.64 17.85 -26.10
C HIS A 255 -6.05 17.22 -25.97
N LEU A 256 -6.99 17.60 -26.84
CA LEU A 256 -8.34 17.00 -26.87
C LEU A 256 -8.32 15.53 -27.26
N GLN A 257 -7.45 15.11 -28.19
CA GLN A 257 -7.29 13.69 -28.53
C GLN A 257 -6.81 12.88 -27.32
N HIS A 258 -5.80 13.36 -26.59
CA HIS A 258 -5.33 12.71 -25.37
C HIS A 258 -6.41 12.69 -24.27
N LEU A 259 -7.21 13.75 -24.14
CA LEU A 259 -8.35 13.78 -23.21
C LEU A 259 -9.39 12.71 -23.55
N VAL A 260 -9.77 12.55 -24.82
CA VAL A 260 -10.71 11.49 -25.24
C VAL A 260 -10.12 10.10 -24.96
N GLU A 261 -8.82 9.92 -25.20
CA GLU A 261 -8.13 8.66 -24.92
C GLU A 261 -8.06 8.34 -23.41
N PHE A 262 -7.91 9.34 -22.55
CA PHE A 262 -8.03 9.16 -21.10
C PHE A 262 -9.43 8.69 -20.69
N GLY A 263 -10.49 9.29 -21.25
CA GLY A 263 -11.85 8.87 -20.95
C GLY A 263 -12.12 7.41 -21.33
N ARG A 264 -11.66 6.97 -22.51
CA ARG A 264 -11.74 5.56 -22.91
C ARG A 264 -10.98 4.64 -21.97
N THR A 265 -9.78 5.06 -21.52
CA THR A 265 -8.96 4.30 -20.58
C THR A 265 -9.66 4.10 -19.23
N LEU A 266 -10.43 5.10 -18.78
CA LEU A 266 -11.21 5.04 -17.55
C LEU A 266 -12.56 4.30 -17.71
N LYS A 267 -12.79 3.63 -18.83
CA LYS A 267 -14.06 2.96 -19.17
C LYS A 267 -15.27 3.91 -19.06
N LEU A 268 -15.07 5.19 -19.38
CA LEU A 268 -16.16 6.16 -19.50
C LEU A 268 -16.74 6.08 -20.92
N ASP A 269 -18.06 5.93 -21.01
CA ASP A 269 -18.80 6.12 -22.27
C ASP A 269 -18.87 7.63 -22.55
N LEU A 270 -17.87 8.16 -23.25
CA LEU A 270 -17.80 9.54 -23.75
C LEU A 270 -18.31 9.66 -25.19
#